data_AF-A0A918I395-F1
#
_entry.id   AF-A0A918I395-F1
#
_cell.length_a   1.000
_cell.length_b   1.000
_cell.length_c   1.000
_cell.angle_alpha   90.00
_cell.angle_beta   90.00
_cell.angle_gamma   90.00
#
_symmetry.space_group_name_H-M   'P 1'
#
loop_
_entity.id
_entity.type
_entity.pdbx_description
1 polymer ?
#
loop_
_entity_poly.entity_id
_entity_poly.type
_entity_poly.pdbx_seq_one_letter_code
_entity_poly.pdbx_strand_id
1 'polypeptide(L)'
;MPARFKMSKRGVGQLLRSDMVLAEMVRRAHVIKSTAESIAPVGGPGDPHRGLYKASFYVRSNRRGGRRRDRAVAVVGNTAPYGAHVEYGTEKVRAQHVLLRAAQSGGR
;
A
#
# COMPACT_ATOMS: atom_id res chain seq x y z
N MET A 1 32.78 26.38 -18.33
CA MET A 1 32.46 24.99 -18.72
C MET A 1 31.32 24.50 -17.87
N PRO A 2 30.23 23.94 -18.44
CA PRO A 2 29.19 23.33 -17.64
C PRO A 2 29.75 22.06 -16.95
N ALA A 3 29.46 21.89 -15.66
CA ALA A 3 29.86 20.71 -14.92
C ALA A 3 29.20 19.46 -15.53
N ARG A 4 29.99 18.46 -15.94
CA ARG A 4 29.48 17.17 -16.40
C ARG A 4 29.08 16.33 -15.19
N PHE A 5 27.79 16.23 -14.92
CA PHE A 5 27.28 15.30 -13.90
C PHE A 5 27.54 13.85 -14.32
N LYS A 6 28.16 13.06 -13.44
CA LYS A 6 28.32 11.61 -13.59
C LYS A 6 27.63 10.90 -12.44
N MET A 7 26.47 10.30 -12.73
CA MET A 7 25.66 9.61 -11.71
C MET A 7 26.36 8.35 -11.19
N SER A 8 26.44 8.19 -9.87
CA SER A 8 26.87 6.95 -9.23
C SER A 8 25.69 6.02 -8.98
N LYS A 9 25.65 4.87 -9.69
CA LYS A 9 24.60 3.85 -9.48
C LYS A 9 24.59 3.33 -8.03
N ARG A 10 25.76 3.20 -7.41
CA ARG A 10 25.90 2.79 -6.00
C ARG A 10 25.33 3.83 -5.06
N GLY A 11 25.65 5.11 -5.30
CA GLY A 11 25.11 6.23 -4.51
C GLY A 11 23.59 6.34 -4.61
N VAL A 12 23.03 6.18 -5.83
CA VAL A 12 21.57 6.11 -6.02
C VAL A 12 20.96 4.95 -5.25
N GLY A 13 21.58 3.77 -5.28
CA GLY A 13 21.10 2.62 -4.49
C GLY A 13 21.13 2.87 -2.98
N GLN A 14 22.13 3.60 -2.46
CA GLN A 14 22.16 4.00 -1.05
C GLN A 14 21.05 5.00 -0.73
N LEU A 15 20.86 6.01 -1.57
CA LEU A 15 19.79 6.99 -1.44
C LEU A 15 18.41 6.30 -1.40
N LEU A 16 18.13 5.39 -2.34
CA LEU A 16 16.85 4.68 -2.42
C LEU A 16 16.57 3.77 -1.22
N ARG A 17 17.58 3.42 -0.41
CA ARG A 17 17.45 2.61 0.82
C ARG A 17 17.57 3.43 2.09
N SER A 18 17.74 4.75 1.96
CA SER A 18 17.89 5.65 3.10
C SER A 18 16.63 5.68 3.97
N ASP A 19 16.82 6.03 5.24
CA ASP A 19 15.71 6.16 6.20
C ASP A 19 14.74 7.27 5.81
N MET A 20 15.22 8.33 5.15
CA MET A 20 14.37 9.39 4.61
C MET A 20 13.40 8.85 3.55
N VAL A 21 13.89 8.05 2.60
CA VAL A 21 13.01 7.44 1.57
C VAL A 21 12.05 6.44 2.22
N LEU A 22 12.53 5.64 3.18
CA LEU A 22 11.66 4.72 3.93
C LEU A 22 10.54 5.46 4.67
N ALA A 23 10.86 6.55 5.37
CA ALA A 23 9.89 7.35 6.10
C ALA A 23 8.81 7.92 5.17
N GLU A 24 9.19 8.41 4.00
CA GLU A 24 8.23 8.89 3.00
C GLU A 24 7.34 7.76 2.45
N MET A 25 7.91 6.58 2.19
CA MET A 25 7.11 5.41 1.78
C MET A 25 6.11 5.00 2.87
N VAL A 26 6.52 5.01 4.14
CA VAL A 26 5.63 4.71 5.28
C VAL A 26 4.54 5.77 5.41
N ARG A 27 4.87 7.06 5.29
CA ARG A 27 3.91 8.16 5.32
C ARG A 27 2.83 7.97 4.24
N ARG A 28 3.24 7.72 2.99
CA ARG A 28 2.30 7.44 1.88
C ARG A 28 1.46 6.19 2.12
N ALA A 29 2.05 5.13 2.65
CA ALA A 29 1.32 3.91 2.98
C ALA A 29 0.24 4.13 4.06
N HIS A 30 0.50 4.98 5.06
CA HIS A 30 -0.52 5.35 6.05
C HIS A 30 -1.66 6.19 5.45
N VAL A 31 -1.37 7.09 4.50
CA VAL A 31 -2.41 7.84 3.76
C VAL A 31 -3.28 6.88 2.94
N ILE A 32 -2.67 5.95 2.22
CA ILE A 32 -3.40 4.91 1.47
C ILE A 32 -4.23 4.04 2.42
N LYS A 33 -3.67 3.60 3.55
CA LYS A 33 -4.39 2.81 4.56
C LYS A 33 -5.61 3.57 5.10
N SER A 34 -5.44 4.83 5.51
CA SER A 34 -6.53 5.65 6.04
C SER A 34 -7.64 5.83 4.99
N THR A 35 -7.26 6.03 3.73
CA THR A 35 -8.22 6.11 2.63
C THR A 35 -8.95 4.77 2.44
N ALA A 36 -8.23 3.65 2.48
CA ALA A 36 -8.83 2.31 2.38
C ALA A 36 -9.83 2.05 3.52
N GLU A 37 -9.50 2.40 4.76
CA GLU A 37 -10.40 2.30 5.92
C GLU A 37 -11.66 3.17 5.76
N SER A 38 -11.54 4.35 5.13
CA SER A 38 -12.67 5.25 4.93
C SER A 38 -13.69 4.73 3.91
N ILE A 39 -13.22 4.07 2.85
CA ILE A 39 -14.09 3.57 1.76
C ILE A 39 -14.43 2.07 1.90
N ALA A 40 -13.89 1.41 2.92
CA ALA A 40 -14.08 -0.02 3.12
C ALA A 40 -15.54 -0.37 3.44
N PRO A 41 -16.11 -1.41 2.81
CA PRO A 41 -17.43 -1.90 3.15
C PRO A 41 -17.43 -2.48 4.57
N VAL A 42 -18.49 -2.21 5.31
CA VAL A 42 -18.67 -2.69 6.69
C VAL A 42 -19.62 -3.88 6.75
N GLY A 43 -20.45 -4.12 5.72
CA GLY A 43 -21.48 -5.15 5.78
C GLY A 43 -22.75 -4.68 6.52
N GLY A 44 -23.87 -5.35 6.26
CA GLY A 44 -25.18 -4.99 6.80
C GLY A 44 -25.45 -5.53 8.22
N PRO A 45 -26.62 -5.22 8.81
CA PRO A 45 -26.99 -5.64 10.16
C PRO A 45 -27.04 -7.17 10.41
N GLY A 46 -27.08 -7.99 9.36
CA GLY A 46 -27.06 -9.45 9.45
C GLY A 46 -25.72 -10.10 9.06
N ASP A 47 -24.67 -9.32 8.79
CA ASP A 47 -23.36 -9.84 8.43
C ASP A 47 -22.60 -10.30 9.69
N PRO A 48 -22.27 -11.59 9.86
CA PRO A 48 -21.51 -12.08 11.01
C PRO A 48 -20.06 -11.55 11.05
N HIS A 49 -19.56 -10.99 9.96
CA HIS A 49 -18.22 -10.43 9.84
C HIS A 49 -18.23 -8.91 9.66
N ARG A 50 -19.29 -8.25 10.15
CA ARG A 50 -19.49 -6.81 10.03
C ARG A 50 -18.24 -6.04 10.50
N GLY A 51 -17.66 -5.25 9.61
CA GLY A 51 -16.52 -4.38 9.88
C GLY A 51 -15.15 -5.08 9.93
N LEU A 52 -15.09 -6.41 9.86
CA LEU A 52 -13.81 -7.14 9.95
C LEU A 52 -12.85 -6.71 8.83
N TYR A 53 -13.31 -6.65 7.58
CA TYR A 53 -12.48 -6.18 6.45
C TYR A 53 -11.91 -4.77 6.70
N LYS A 54 -12.73 -3.83 7.19
CA LYS A 54 -12.28 -2.48 7.54
C LYS A 54 -11.23 -2.48 8.67
N ALA A 55 -11.35 -3.36 9.65
CA ALA A 55 -10.41 -3.46 10.77
C ALA A 55 -9.10 -4.18 10.42
N SER A 56 -9.04 -4.90 9.29
CA SER A 56 -7.92 -5.77 8.92
C SER A 56 -6.82 -5.13 8.06
N PHE A 57 -6.83 -3.80 7.87
CA PHE A 57 -5.77 -3.13 7.10
C PHE A 57 -4.46 -2.96 7.87
N TYR A 58 -3.34 -3.24 7.21
CA TYR A 58 -2.01 -3.09 7.78
C TYR A 58 -1.04 -2.36 6.83
N VAL A 59 0.03 -1.83 7.42
CA VAL A 59 1.20 -1.29 6.73
C VAL A 59 2.42 -2.10 7.15
N ARG A 60 3.23 -2.52 6.17
CA ARG A 60 4.54 -3.15 6.42
C ARG A 60 5.59 -2.47 5.57
N SER A 61 6.75 -2.18 6.15
CA SER A 61 7.85 -1.52 5.44
C SER A 61 9.10 -2.39 5.38
N ASN A 62 9.94 -2.15 4.38
CA ASN A 62 11.23 -2.84 4.23
C ASN A 62 12.22 -1.94 3.49
N ARG A 63 13.44 -1.77 4.01
CA ARG A 63 14.53 -1.03 3.36
C ARG A 63 15.06 -1.70 2.09
N ARG A 64 14.79 -3.00 1.90
CA ARG A 64 15.25 -3.81 0.76
C ARG A 64 14.08 -4.55 0.11
N GLY A 65 13.16 -3.78 -0.46
CA GLY A 65 11.99 -4.27 -1.17
C GLY A 65 12.07 -4.13 -2.69
N GLY A 66 10.93 -4.35 -3.34
CA GLY A 66 10.82 -4.49 -4.80
C GLY A 66 11.40 -5.81 -5.31
N ARG A 67 11.19 -6.10 -6.61
CA ARG A 67 11.64 -7.37 -7.24
C ARG A 67 13.13 -7.64 -7.04
N ARG A 68 13.97 -6.60 -7.04
CA ARG A 68 15.43 -6.69 -6.91
C ARG A 68 15.97 -6.42 -5.49
N ARG A 69 15.09 -6.19 -4.50
CA ARG A 69 15.48 -5.89 -3.10
C ARG A 69 16.42 -4.68 -2.98
N ASP A 70 16.26 -3.69 -3.85
CA ASP A 70 17.24 -2.62 -4.06
C ASP A 70 16.80 -1.24 -3.56
N ARG A 71 15.57 -1.11 -3.04
CA ARG A 71 14.96 0.15 -2.59
C ARG A 71 14.07 -0.04 -1.38
N ALA A 72 13.86 1.03 -0.63
CA ALA A 72 12.84 1.07 0.41
C ALA A 72 11.44 0.95 -0.22
N VAL A 73 10.57 0.19 0.44
CA VAL A 73 9.16 0.05 0.08
C VAL A 73 8.31 0.06 1.34
N ALA A 74 7.05 0.45 1.17
CA ALA A 74 5.99 0.18 2.12
C ALA A 74 4.82 -0.48 1.38
N VAL A 75 4.21 -1.48 2.01
CA VAL A 75 3.12 -2.29 1.46
C VAL A 75 1.91 -2.08 2.34
N VAL A 76 0.78 -1.78 1.71
CA VAL A 76 -0.53 -1.78 2.35
C VAL A 76 -1.25 -3.06 1.96
N GLY A 77 -1.83 -3.75 2.93
CA GLY A 77 -2.56 -4.99 2.69
C GLY A 77 -3.72 -5.15 3.65
N ASN A 78 -4.47 -6.23 3.47
CA ASN A 78 -5.60 -6.60 4.32
C ASN A 78 -5.49 -8.07 4.71
N THR A 79 -5.71 -8.39 5.99
CA THR A 79 -5.62 -9.77 6.53
C THR A 79 -6.96 -10.51 6.63
N ALA A 80 -8.08 -9.87 6.25
CA ALA A 80 -9.38 -10.50 6.31
C ALA A 80 -9.42 -11.75 5.40
N PRO A 81 -9.96 -12.89 5.86
CA PRO A 81 -9.98 -14.14 5.08
C PRO A 81 -10.63 -14.01 3.70
N TYR A 82 -11.61 -13.10 3.59
CA TYR A 82 -12.36 -12.82 2.36
C TYR A 82 -11.91 -11.53 1.66
N GLY A 83 -10.76 -10.96 2.02
CA GLY A 83 -10.27 -9.70 1.46
C GLY A 83 -10.09 -9.75 -0.06
N ALA A 84 -9.67 -10.89 -0.61
CA ALA A 84 -9.56 -11.08 -2.05
C ALA A 84 -10.92 -10.95 -2.78
N HIS A 85 -12.00 -11.47 -2.18
CA HIS A 85 -13.35 -11.35 -2.74
C HIS A 85 -13.86 -9.91 -2.68
N VAL A 86 -13.50 -9.13 -1.64
CA VAL A 86 -13.84 -7.71 -1.60
C VAL A 86 -13.09 -6.95 -2.69
N GLU A 87 -11.80 -7.25 -2.90
CA GLU A 87 -11.00 -6.57 -3.90
C GLU A 87 -11.42 -6.90 -5.33
N TYR A 88 -11.58 -8.18 -5.65
CA TYR A 88 -11.74 -8.65 -7.04
C TYR A 88 -13.13 -9.18 -7.36
N GLY A 89 -14.01 -9.26 -6.36
CA GLY A 89 -15.35 -9.78 -6.53
C GLY A 89 -15.40 -11.30 -6.66
N THR A 90 -16.61 -11.79 -6.84
CA THR A 90 -16.98 -13.17 -7.21
C THR A 90 -18.15 -13.09 -8.18
N GLU A 91 -18.69 -14.24 -8.61
CA GLU A 91 -19.90 -14.28 -9.44
C GLU A 91 -21.12 -13.59 -8.78
N LYS A 92 -21.16 -13.56 -7.44
CA LYS A 92 -22.29 -13.02 -6.66
C LYS A 92 -22.00 -11.65 -6.05
N VAL A 93 -20.74 -11.25 -5.96
CA VAL A 93 -20.31 -10.02 -5.27
C VAL A 93 -19.49 -9.18 -6.22
N ARG A 94 -19.95 -7.96 -6.49
CA ARG A 94 -19.19 -7.02 -7.32
C ARG A 94 -17.88 -6.64 -6.64
N ALA A 95 -16.80 -6.62 -7.43
CA ALA A 95 -15.49 -6.14 -7.03
C ALA A 95 -15.55 -4.71 -6.50
N GLN A 96 -15.01 -4.49 -5.29
CA GLN A 96 -14.94 -3.18 -4.67
C GLN A 96 -13.59 -2.50 -4.91
N HIS A 97 -12.52 -3.22 -5.25
CA HIS A 97 -11.21 -2.60 -5.57
C HIS A 97 -10.76 -1.55 -4.53
N VAL A 98 -10.93 -1.81 -3.24
CA VAL A 98 -10.72 -0.82 -2.17
C VAL A 98 -9.25 -0.39 -2.13
N LEU A 99 -8.31 -1.34 -2.09
CA LEU A 99 -6.88 -1.04 -2.08
C LEU A 99 -6.43 -0.35 -3.37
N LEU A 100 -6.98 -0.73 -4.53
CA LEU A 100 -6.67 -0.09 -5.81
C LEU A 100 -7.14 1.38 -5.81
N ARG A 101 -8.40 1.63 -5.43
CA ARG A 101 -8.96 2.99 -5.35
C ARG A 101 -8.23 3.85 -4.31
N ALA A 102 -7.90 3.25 -3.17
CA ALA A 102 -7.12 3.93 -2.12
C ALA A 102 -5.70 4.28 -2.59
N ALA A 103 -5.05 3.41 -3.36
CA ALA A 103 -3.73 3.69 -3.92
C ALA A 103 -3.78 4.81 -4.98
N GLN A 104 -4.83 4.86 -5.80
CA GLN A 104 -5.01 5.90 -6.82
C GLN A 104 -5.27 7.29 -6.22
N SER A 105 -5.96 7.35 -5.09
CA SER A 105 -6.34 8.60 -4.41
C SER A 105 -5.29 9.04 -3.37
N GLY A 106 -4.86 8.14 -2.50
CA GLY A 106 -3.89 8.41 -1.42
C GLY A 106 -2.42 8.29 -1.82
N GLY A 107 -2.11 7.82 -3.03
CA GLY A 107 -0.73 7.63 -3.51
C GLY A 107 -0.08 8.86 -4.15
N ARG A 108 -0.83 9.96 -4.36
CA ARG A 108 -0.34 11.20 -4.98
C ARG A 108 0.63 11.95 -4.07
#